data_AF-A0A7S0KLX6-F1
#
_entry.id   AF-A0A7S0KLX6-F1
#
_cell.length_a   1.000
_cell.length_b   1.000
_cell.length_c   1.000
_cell.angle_alpha   90.00
_cell.angle_beta   90.00
_cell.angle_gamma   90.00
#
_symmetry.space_group_name_H-M   'P 1'
#
loop_
_entity.id
_entity.type
_entity.pdbx_description
1 polymer ?
#
loop_
_entity_poly.entity_id
_entity_poly.type
_entity_poly.pdbx_seq_one_letter_code
_entity_poly.pdbx_strand_id
1 'polypeptide(L)'
;RTRSIDDGDEDGKAKALGLPGVALAVAHKILTAVKGLWIRSSPWLMLVDIRKLSCPESVGDALHRFRRNTNDFGYNYTLVLLFVAVACVVTKPFSLMVIAALAMLWVWVFYVRASEFHYNGQTYSLRAQAVAMVMFSAFVLMIATNVSQVLMGGLTGGFLLCVGHSVVRAPEPPPEGDAE
;
A
#
# COMPACT_ATOMS: atom_id res chain seq x y z
N ARG A 1 -5.43 -34.31 -19.22
CA ARG A 1 -6.86 -33.92 -19.25
C ARG A 1 -7.37 -33.89 -17.81
N THR A 2 -7.10 -32.81 -17.06
CA THR A 2 -7.43 -32.69 -15.61
C THR A 2 -7.62 -31.22 -15.20
N ARG A 3 -8.25 -30.39 -16.04
CA ARG A 3 -8.40 -28.94 -15.81
C ARG A 3 -9.84 -28.42 -15.89
N SER A 4 -10.84 -29.21 -15.47
CA SER A 4 -12.24 -28.74 -15.56
C SER A 4 -13.07 -28.95 -14.30
N ILE A 5 -12.48 -29.41 -13.19
CA ILE A 5 -13.20 -29.62 -11.92
C ILE A 5 -12.91 -28.49 -10.92
N ASP A 6 -11.76 -27.82 -11.03
CA ASP A 6 -11.35 -26.76 -10.09
C ASP A 6 -12.00 -25.39 -10.42
N ASP A 7 -12.14 -25.06 -11.71
CA ASP A 7 -12.71 -23.76 -12.14
C ASP A 7 -14.19 -23.58 -11.77
N GLY A 8 -14.93 -24.66 -11.53
CA GLY A 8 -16.35 -24.62 -11.16
C GLY A 8 -16.60 -24.32 -9.68
N ASP A 9 -15.66 -24.65 -8.78
CA ASP A 9 -15.80 -24.41 -7.34
C ASP A 9 -15.46 -22.94 -7.00
N GLU A 10 -14.48 -22.35 -7.69
CA GLU A 10 -14.13 -20.93 -7.55
C GLU A 10 -15.26 -19.99 -8.07
N ASP A 11 -15.87 -20.28 -9.22
CA ASP A 11 -17.01 -19.51 -9.76
C ASP A 11 -18.27 -19.63 -8.87
N GLY A 12 -18.50 -20.83 -8.30
CA GLY A 12 -19.58 -21.07 -7.34
C GLY A 12 -19.41 -20.30 -6.03
N LYS A 13 -18.20 -20.27 -5.47
CA LYS A 13 -17.86 -19.50 -4.27
C LYS A 13 -17.96 -18.00 -4.50
N ALA A 14 -17.51 -17.50 -5.66
CA ALA A 14 -17.58 -16.10 -6.03
C ALA A 14 -19.03 -15.60 -6.17
N LYS A 15 -19.91 -16.41 -6.76
CA LYS A 15 -21.36 -16.11 -6.86
C LYS A 15 -22.08 -16.23 -5.53
N ALA A 16 -21.67 -17.16 -4.66
CA ALA A 16 -22.30 -17.36 -3.34
C ALA A 16 -21.96 -16.27 -2.31
N LEU A 17 -20.82 -15.58 -2.44
CA LEU A 17 -20.36 -14.59 -1.46
C LEU A 17 -21.15 -13.25 -1.49
N GLY A 18 -21.74 -12.88 -2.63
CA GLY A 18 -22.39 -11.57 -2.82
C GLY A 18 -21.45 -10.36 -2.61
N LEU A 19 -21.97 -9.13 -2.81
CA LEU A 19 -21.23 -7.88 -2.55
C LEU A 19 -20.61 -7.82 -1.12
N PRO A 20 -21.29 -8.27 -0.05
CA PRO A 20 -20.71 -8.28 1.30
C PRO A 20 -19.53 -9.26 1.44
N GLY A 21 -19.59 -10.41 0.79
CA GLY A 21 -18.54 -11.41 0.83
C GLY A 21 -17.28 -10.97 0.12
N VAL A 22 -17.41 -10.33 -1.05
CA VAL A 22 -16.26 -9.75 -1.76
C VAL A 22 -15.60 -8.65 -0.91
N ALA A 23 -16.40 -7.77 -0.30
CA ALA A 23 -15.88 -6.73 0.59
C ALA A 23 -15.12 -7.32 1.78
N LEU A 24 -15.65 -8.38 2.40
CA LEU A 24 -14.99 -9.09 3.50
C LEU A 24 -13.67 -9.74 3.07
N ALA A 25 -13.64 -10.39 1.91
CA ALA A 25 -12.43 -11.01 1.38
C ALA A 25 -11.33 -9.98 1.09
N VAL A 26 -11.69 -8.83 0.51
CA VAL A 26 -10.78 -7.71 0.27
C VAL A 26 -10.27 -7.14 1.59
N ALA A 27 -11.16 -6.89 2.55
CA ALA A 27 -10.79 -6.40 3.88
C ALA A 27 -9.81 -7.36 4.58
N HIS A 28 -10.07 -8.67 4.50
CA HIS A 28 -9.20 -9.69 5.07
C HIS A 28 -7.80 -9.68 4.43
N LYS A 29 -7.70 -9.53 3.10
CA LYS A 29 -6.42 -9.40 2.39
C LYS A 29 -5.63 -8.15 2.81
N ILE A 30 -6.32 -7.01 2.95
CA ILE A 30 -5.69 -5.77 3.42
C ILE A 30 -5.20 -5.95 4.87
N LEU A 31 -6.05 -6.48 5.75
CA LEU A 31 -5.70 -6.70 7.16
C LEU A 31 -4.52 -7.66 7.33
N THR A 32 -4.47 -8.73 6.55
CA THR A 32 -3.33 -9.68 6.55
C THR A 32 -2.05 -9.04 6.02
N ALA A 33 -2.13 -8.22 4.97
CA ALA A 33 -0.98 -7.46 4.48
C ALA A 33 -0.46 -6.46 5.52
N VAL A 34 -1.35 -5.66 6.12
CA VAL A 34 -0.99 -4.69 7.18
C VAL A 34 -0.42 -5.41 8.41
N LYS A 35 -1.02 -6.53 8.82
CA LYS A 35 -0.51 -7.38 9.90
C LYS A 35 0.87 -7.93 9.56
N GLY A 36 1.10 -8.32 8.31
CA GLY A 36 2.41 -8.76 7.82
C GLY A 36 3.48 -7.66 7.94
N LEU A 37 3.15 -6.42 7.58
CA LEU A 37 4.03 -5.27 7.79
C LEU A 37 4.25 -4.99 9.29
N TRP A 38 3.21 -5.06 10.10
CA TRP A 38 3.28 -4.81 11.54
C TRP A 38 4.20 -5.81 12.26
N ILE A 39 4.09 -7.10 11.94
CA ILE A 39 4.93 -8.14 12.55
C ILE A 39 6.41 -7.95 12.18
N ARG A 40 6.70 -7.46 10.97
CA ARG A 40 8.06 -7.15 10.51
C ARG A 40 8.57 -5.80 10.99
N SER A 41 7.71 -4.98 11.59
CA SER A 41 8.10 -3.68 12.11
C SER A 41 8.93 -3.84 13.38
N SER A 42 9.97 -3.02 13.49
CA SER A 42 10.76 -2.93 14.72
C SER A 42 9.92 -2.36 15.85
N PRO A 43 10.26 -2.63 17.13
CA PRO A 43 9.49 -2.15 18.26
C PRO A 43 9.28 -0.63 18.18
N TRP A 44 8.02 -0.20 18.16
CA TRP A 44 7.65 1.20 17.98
C TRP A 44 8.23 2.12 19.06
N LEU A 45 8.40 1.60 20.28
CA LEU A 45 9.06 2.29 21.39
C LEU A 45 10.53 2.65 21.07
N MET A 46 11.24 1.82 20.30
CA MET A 46 12.62 2.12 19.86
C MET A 46 12.68 3.17 18.75
N LEU A 47 11.60 3.33 17.99
CA LEU A 47 11.47 4.36 16.97
C LEU A 47 11.25 5.73 17.62
N VAL A 48 10.41 5.80 18.66
CA VAL A 48 10.05 7.06 19.35
C VAL A 48 11.04 7.43 20.47
N ASP A 49 12.21 6.78 20.54
CA ASP A 49 13.20 7.05 21.57
C ASP A 49 13.94 8.38 21.31
N ILE A 50 13.41 9.46 21.91
CA ILE A 50 13.92 10.83 21.80
C ILE A 50 15.39 10.93 22.28
N ARG A 51 15.82 10.04 23.19
CA ARG A 51 17.18 10.05 23.75
C ARG A 51 18.25 9.67 22.71
N LYS A 52 17.85 8.99 21.64
CA LYS A 52 18.74 8.56 20.55
C LYS A 52 18.84 9.60 19.43
N LEU A 53 18.19 10.75 19.53
CA LEU A 53 18.28 11.81 18.54
C LEU A 53 19.58 12.62 18.73
N SER A 54 20.39 12.70 17.68
CA SER A 54 21.64 13.46 17.65
C SER A 54 21.88 14.06 16.27
N CYS A 55 22.50 15.25 16.21
CA CYS A 55 22.83 15.88 14.93
C CYS A 55 23.96 15.08 14.24
N PRO A 56 23.85 14.77 12.95
CA PRO A 56 24.95 14.14 12.22
C PRO A 56 26.16 15.07 12.14
N GLU A 57 27.36 14.53 12.31
CA GLU A 57 28.59 15.32 12.32
C GLU A 57 29.09 15.67 10.91
N SER A 58 28.68 14.88 9.91
CA SER A 58 29.04 15.08 8.51
C SER A 58 27.99 14.50 7.56
N VAL A 59 28.10 14.83 6.27
CA VAL A 59 27.24 14.24 5.21
C VAL A 59 27.45 12.73 5.10
N GLY A 60 28.69 12.25 5.31
CA GLY A 60 29.00 10.82 5.30
C GLY A 60 28.33 10.07 6.46
N ASP A 61 28.37 10.66 7.65
CA ASP A 61 27.66 10.15 8.83
C ASP A 61 26.14 10.14 8.61
N ALA A 62 25.57 11.24 8.09
CA ALA A 62 24.15 11.32 7.76
C ALA A 62 23.69 10.21 6.80
N LEU A 63 24.47 9.92 5.75
CA LEU A 63 24.14 8.86 4.79
C LEU A 63 24.28 7.46 5.42
N HIS A 64 25.28 7.25 6.28
CA HIS A 64 25.45 6.01 7.03
C HIS A 64 24.25 5.76 7.95
N ARG A 65 23.84 6.77 8.73
CA ARG A 65 22.67 6.73 9.61
C ARG A 65 21.38 6.46 8.83
N PHE A 66 21.18 7.16 7.72
CA PHE A 66 20.06 6.95 6.82
C PHE A 66 19.95 5.48 6.40
N ARG A 67 21.03 4.92 5.83
CA ARG A 67 21.02 3.52 5.34
C ARG A 67 20.74 2.53 6.45
N ARG A 68 21.38 2.69 7.62
CA ARG A 68 21.22 1.77 8.74
C ARG A 68 19.81 1.85 9.34
N ASN A 69 19.32 3.05 9.64
CA ASN A 69 17.99 3.23 10.20
C ASN A 69 16.88 2.86 9.20
N THR A 70 17.07 3.03 7.89
CA THR A 70 16.11 2.54 6.89
C THR A 70 16.06 1.02 6.83
N ASN A 71 17.19 0.33 7.01
CA ASN A 71 17.20 -1.12 7.12
C ASN A 71 16.48 -1.60 8.39
N ASP A 72 16.72 -0.92 9.51
CA ASP A 72 16.22 -1.33 10.82
C ASP A 72 14.74 -0.94 11.06
N PHE A 73 14.27 0.18 10.51
CA PHE A 73 12.91 0.72 10.72
C PHE A 73 12.10 0.89 9.42
N GLY A 74 12.55 0.34 8.29
CA GLY A 74 11.90 0.51 6.98
C GLY A 74 10.42 0.13 6.97
N TYR A 75 10.06 -0.96 7.66
CA TYR A 75 8.67 -1.38 7.81
C TYR A 75 7.84 -0.39 8.64
N ASN A 76 8.41 0.21 9.68
CA ASN A 76 7.75 1.27 10.45
C ASN A 76 7.52 2.52 9.61
N TYR A 77 8.51 2.96 8.82
CA TYR A 77 8.37 4.11 7.92
C TYR A 77 7.29 3.86 6.85
N THR A 78 7.22 2.63 6.33
CA THR A 78 6.17 2.22 5.39
C THR A 78 4.78 2.32 6.04
N LEU A 79 4.63 1.87 7.28
CA LEU A 79 3.37 1.97 8.02
C LEU A 79 2.97 3.43 8.32
N VAL A 80 3.92 4.29 8.66
CA VAL A 80 3.68 5.73 8.83
C VAL A 80 3.20 6.38 7.53
N LEU A 81 3.89 6.12 6.42
CA LEU A 81 3.48 6.65 5.11
C LEU A 81 2.12 6.12 4.67
N LEU A 82 1.82 4.84 4.91
CA LEU A 82 0.52 4.25 4.64
C LEU A 82 -0.59 4.94 5.45
N PHE A 83 -0.35 5.19 6.74
CA PHE A 83 -1.28 5.91 7.59
C PHE A 83 -1.55 7.34 7.08
N VAL A 84 -0.49 8.08 6.72
CA VAL A 84 -0.62 9.42 6.14
C VAL A 84 -1.42 9.39 4.84
N ALA A 85 -1.14 8.44 3.94
CA ALA A 85 -1.88 8.30 2.69
C ALA A 85 -3.38 8.07 2.93
N VAL A 86 -3.73 7.17 3.85
CA VAL A 86 -5.12 6.90 4.22
C VAL A 86 -5.78 8.13 4.82
N ALA A 87 -5.11 8.83 5.74
CA ALA A 87 -5.62 10.07 6.34
C ALA A 87 -5.89 11.15 5.28
N CYS A 88 -4.97 11.35 4.33
CA CYS A 88 -5.14 12.27 3.20
C CYS A 88 -6.37 11.96 2.35
N VAL A 89 -6.66 10.68 2.12
CA VAL A 89 -7.85 10.26 1.35
C VAL A 89 -9.13 10.44 2.15
N VAL A 90 -9.14 10.04 3.44
CA VAL A 90 -10.32 10.11 4.31
C VAL A 90 -10.76 11.54 4.58
N THR A 91 -9.82 12.49 4.66
CA THR A 91 -10.13 13.93 4.84
C THR A 91 -10.83 14.58 3.64
N LYS A 92 -10.98 13.88 2.50
CA LYS A 92 -11.64 14.40 1.29
C LYS A 92 -12.92 13.59 0.99
N PRO A 93 -14.12 14.05 1.40
CA PRO A 93 -15.36 13.28 1.25
C PRO A 93 -15.72 12.97 -0.21
N PHE A 94 -15.43 13.90 -1.14
CA PHE A 94 -15.65 13.67 -2.58
C PHE A 94 -14.73 12.58 -3.15
N SER A 95 -13.49 12.46 -2.64
CA SER A 95 -12.57 11.39 -3.03
C SER A 95 -13.13 10.01 -2.70
N LEU A 96 -13.69 9.88 -1.50
CA LEU A 96 -14.28 8.62 -1.05
C LEU A 96 -15.43 8.18 -1.96
N MET A 97 -16.25 9.11 -2.45
CA MET A 97 -17.30 8.80 -3.42
C MET A 97 -16.74 8.31 -4.76
N VAL A 98 -15.71 8.98 -5.29
CA VAL A 98 -15.06 8.57 -6.55
C VAL A 98 -14.38 7.21 -6.40
N ILE A 99 -13.68 6.97 -5.29
CA ILE A 99 -13.05 5.69 -4.98
C ILE A 99 -14.11 4.60 -4.84
N ALA A 100 -15.22 4.86 -4.16
CA ALA A 100 -16.32 3.91 -4.02
C ALA A 100 -16.94 3.56 -5.37
N ALA A 101 -17.17 4.55 -6.24
CA ALA A 101 -17.68 4.33 -7.59
C ALA A 101 -16.72 3.49 -8.45
N LEU A 102 -15.41 3.79 -8.40
CA LEU A 102 -14.39 2.99 -9.07
C LEU A 102 -14.31 1.58 -8.51
N ALA A 103 -14.37 1.41 -7.18
CA ALA A 103 -14.38 0.09 -6.54
C ALA A 103 -15.58 -0.76 -6.98
N MET A 104 -16.78 -0.15 -7.04
CA MET A 104 -17.97 -0.81 -7.58
C MET A 104 -17.78 -1.22 -9.05
N LEU A 105 -17.18 -0.36 -9.86
CA LEU A 105 -16.88 -0.67 -11.26
C LEU A 105 -15.89 -1.84 -11.39
N TRP A 106 -14.83 -1.85 -10.59
CA TRP A 106 -13.86 -2.95 -10.54
C TRP A 106 -14.53 -4.28 -10.16
N VAL A 107 -15.36 -4.29 -9.11
CA VAL A 107 -16.12 -5.47 -8.70
C VAL A 107 -17.05 -5.92 -9.82
N TRP A 108 -17.75 -4.99 -10.46
CA TRP A 108 -18.62 -5.34 -11.58
C TRP A 108 -17.84 -5.98 -12.74
N VAL A 109 -16.70 -5.41 -13.15
CA VAL A 109 -15.90 -5.93 -14.27
C VAL A 109 -15.29 -7.31 -13.96
N PHE A 110 -14.71 -7.49 -12.78
CA PHE A 110 -13.93 -8.70 -12.48
C PHE A 110 -14.71 -9.81 -11.77
N TYR A 111 -15.75 -9.48 -11.01
CA TYR A 111 -16.56 -10.46 -10.28
C TYR A 111 -17.92 -10.71 -10.92
N VAL A 112 -18.64 -9.66 -11.32
CA VAL A 112 -20.00 -9.84 -11.87
C VAL A 112 -19.94 -10.24 -13.34
N ARG A 113 -19.17 -9.49 -14.14
CA ARG A 113 -18.99 -9.80 -15.55
C ARG A 113 -18.06 -11.00 -15.74
N ALA A 114 -16.98 -11.07 -14.96
CA ALA A 114 -16.00 -12.17 -14.90
C ALA A 114 -15.66 -12.81 -16.26
N SER A 115 -15.66 -12.02 -17.33
CA SER A 115 -15.56 -12.51 -18.71
C SER A 115 -14.71 -11.60 -19.58
N GLU A 116 -14.13 -12.22 -20.60
CA GLU A 116 -13.32 -11.50 -21.59
C GLU A 116 -14.20 -10.59 -22.44
N PHE A 117 -13.70 -9.39 -22.68
CA PHE A 117 -14.38 -8.37 -23.44
C PHE A 117 -14.06 -8.57 -24.91
N HIS A 118 -15.08 -8.79 -25.72
CA HIS A 118 -14.95 -9.01 -27.14
C HIS A 118 -15.41 -7.74 -27.85
N TYR A 119 -14.51 -7.07 -28.55
CA TYR A 119 -14.84 -5.87 -29.32
C TYR A 119 -14.07 -5.88 -30.63
N ASN A 120 -14.79 -5.64 -31.74
CA ASN A 120 -14.23 -5.59 -33.08
C ASN A 120 -13.43 -6.85 -33.49
N GLY A 121 -13.91 -8.04 -33.09
CA GLY A 121 -13.23 -9.32 -33.37
C GLY A 121 -11.95 -9.57 -32.57
N GLN A 122 -11.56 -8.66 -31.68
CA GLN A 122 -10.43 -8.81 -30.76
C GLN A 122 -10.91 -9.23 -29.37
N THR A 123 -10.24 -10.20 -28.76
CA THR A 123 -10.51 -10.65 -27.40
C THR A 123 -9.56 -9.96 -26.43
N TYR A 124 -10.10 -9.19 -25.51
CA TYR A 124 -9.32 -8.53 -24.48
C TYR A 124 -9.30 -9.40 -23.23
N SER A 125 -8.13 -9.99 -22.95
CA SER A 125 -7.90 -10.81 -21.75
C SER A 125 -8.20 -10.04 -20.46
N LEU A 126 -8.53 -10.77 -19.39
CA LEU A 126 -8.77 -10.20 -18.05
C LEU A 126 -7.58 -9.36 -17.55
N ARG A 127 -6.34 -9.73 -17.90
CA ARG A 127 -5.13 -8.95 -17.55
C ARG A 127 -5.11 -7.60 -18.26
N ALA A 128 -5.40 -7.57 -19.55
CA ALA A 128 -5.45 -6.32 -20.32
C ALA A 128 -6.53 -5.38 -19.78
N GLN A 129 -7.69 -5.93 -19.41
CA GLN A 129 -8.76 -5.16 -18.76
C GLN A 129 -8.34 -4.62 -17.39
N ALA A 130 -7.60 -5.41 -16.60
CA ALA A 130 -7.08 -4.97 -15.31
C ALA A 130 -6.11 -3.80 -15.46
N VAL A 131 -5.17 -3.88 -16.40
CA VAL A 131 -4.25 -2.77 -16.69
C VAL A 131 -5.02 -1.54 -17.15
N ALA A 132 -5.98 -1.69 -18.07
CA ALA A 132 -6.82 -0.58 -18.52
C ALA A 132 -7.62 0.06 -17.38
N MET A 133 -8.17 -0.74 -16.47
CA MET A 133 -8.90 -0.24 -15.30
C MET A 133 -7.99 0.46 -14.30
N VAL A 134 -6.75 -0.02 -14.08
CA VAL A 134 -5.76 0.69 -13.25
C VAL A 134 -5.47 2.07 -13.85
N MET A 135 -5.20 2.13 -15.15
CA MET A 135 -4.88 3.38 -15.85
C MET A 135 -6.08 4.35 -15.83
N PHE A 136 -7.29 3.85 -16.08
CA PHE A 136 -8.53 4.64 -16.00
C PHE A 136 -8.76 5.16 -14.58
N SER A 137 -8.59 4.32 -13.56
CA SER A 137 -8.78 4.69 -12.16
C SER A 137 -7.78 5.77 -11.74
N ALA A 138 -6.50 5.61 -12.13
CA ALA A 138 -5.46 6.60 -11.89
C ALA A 138 -5.80 7.94 -12.56
N PHE A 139 -6.24 7.91 -13.81
CA PHE A 139 -6.66 9.09 -14.55
C PHE A 139 -7.84 9.81 -13.90
N VAL A 140 -8.90 9.08 -13.54
CA VAL A 140 -10.09 9.64 -12.87
C VAL A 140 -9.72 10.24 -11.53
N LEU A 141 -8.93 9.55 -10.70
CA LEU A 141 -8.50 10.09 -9.41
C LEU A 141 -7.64 11.35 -9.58
N MET A 142 -6.78 11.40 -10.60
CA MET A 142 -5.94 12.56 -10.87
C MET A 142 -6.75 13.81 -11.27
N ILE A 143 -7.83 13.65 -12.05
CA ILE A 143 -8.62 14.77 -12.57
C ILE A 143 -9.80 15.12 -11.66
N ALA A 144 -10.56 14.12 -11.21
CA ALA A 144 -11.78 14.35 -10.47
C ALA A 144 -11.52 14.79 -9.03
N THR A 145 -10.32 14.56 -8.48
CA THR A 145 -10.07 14.80 -7.06
C THR A 145 -8.85 15.68 -6.81
N ASN A 146 -9.00 16.68 -5.93
CA ASN A 146 -7.88 17.42 -5.32
C ASN A 146 -7.04 16.54 -4.36
N VAL A 147 -7.24 15.22 -4.39
CA VAL A 147 -6.47 14.24 -3.63
C VAL A 147 -5.04 14.25 -4.10
N SER A 148 -4.78 14.51 -5.39
CA SER A 148 -3.41 14.63 -5.90
C SER A 148 -2.59 15.63 -5.10
N GLN A 149 -3.12 16.82 -4.80
CA GLN A 149 -2.42 17.85 -4.03
C GLN A 149 -2.22 17.45 -2.56
N VAL A 150 -3.26 16.91 -1.92
CA VAL A 150 -3.19 16.54 -0.49
C VAL A 150 -2.35 15.29 -0.28
N LEU A 151 -2.44 14.32 -1.18
CA LEU A 151 -1.62 13.11 -1.19
C LEU A 151 -0.17 13.47 -1.48
N MET A 152 0.10 14.32 -2.47
CA MET A 152 1.46 14.78 -2.77
C MET A 152 2.07 15.52 -1.57
N GLY A 153 1.34 16.48 -0.99
CA GLY A 153 1.80 17.23 0.18
C GLY A 153 2.00 16.34 1.41
N GLY A 154 1.03 15.46 1.71
CA GLY A 154 1.07 14.54 2.84
C GLY A 154 2.19 13.51 2.70
N LEU A 155 2.32 12.86 1.54
CA LEU A 155 3.40 11.90 1.28
C LEU A 155 4.76 12.57 1.27
N THR A 156 4.89 13.76 0.69
CA THR A 156 6.15 14.52 0.72
C THR A 156 6.52 14.87 2.16
N GLY A 157 5.59 15.41 2.95
CA GLY A 157 5.82 15.73 4.36
C GLY A 157 6.17 14.50 5.19
N GLY A 158 5.41 13.41 5.02
CA GLY A 158 5.67 12.12 5.69
C GLY A 158 7.02 11.51 5.29
N PHE A 159 7.40 11.62 4.01
CA PHE A 159 8.68 11.16 3.51
C PHE A 159 9.83 11.97 4.11
N LEU A 160 9.74 13.30 4.09
CA LEU A 160 10.73 14.18 4.70
C LEU A 160 10.86 13.94 6.20
N LEU A 161 9.76 13.66 6.89
CA LEU A 161 9.77 13.27 8.30
C LEU A 161 10.50 11.94 8.52
N CYS A 162 10.25 10.93 7.69
CA CYS A 162 10.96 9.65 7.78
C CYS A 162 12.46 9.79 7.49
N VAL A 163 12.83 10.57 6.47
CA VAL A 163 14.23 10.86 6.13
C VAL A 163 14.92 11.66 7.25
N GLY A 164 14.27 12.70 7.76
CA GLY A 164 14.80 13.48 8.87
C GLY A 164 15.01 12.62 10.11
N HIS A 165 14.02 11.80 10.45
CA HIS A 165 14.15 10.84 11.55
C HIS A 165 15.28 9.84 11.32
N SER A 166 15.42 9.26 10.12
CA SER A 166 16.47 8.27 9.84
C SER A 166 17.88 8.86 9.81
N VAL A 167 18.03 10.16 9.56
CA VAL A 167 19.33 10.85 9.64
C VAL A 167 19.68 11.27 11.07
N VAL A 168 18.69 11.73 11.85
CA VAL A 168 18.91 12.27 13.20
C VAL A 168 19.01 11.16 14.26
N ARG A 169 18.40 9.99 14.06
CA ARG A 169 18.50 8.89 15.02
C ARG A 169 19.89 8.23 14.97
N ALA A 170 20.53 8.09 16.13
CA ALA A 170 21.78 7.34 16.26
C ALA A 170 21.55 5.85 15.92
N PRO A 171 22.38 5.22 15.07
CA PRO A 171 22.27 3.80 14.75
C PRO A 171 22.56 2.93 15.97
N GLU A 172 21.93 1.75 16.04
CA GLU A 172 22.26 0.79 17.09
C GLU A 172 23.66 0.20 16.85
N PRO A 173 24.52 0.09 17.89
CA PRO A 173 25.78 -0.61 17.75
C PRO A 173 25.52 -2.10 17.41
N PRO A 174 26.41 -2.74 16.62
CA PRO A 174 26.32 -4.17 16.37
C PRO A 174 26.38 -4.96 17.69
N PRO A 175 25.72 -6.12 17.79
CA PRO A 175 25.78 -6.96 18.98
C PRO A 175 27.24 -7.34 19.27
N GLU A 176 27.64 -7.27 20.54
CA GLU A 176 29.02 -7.43 21.03
C GLU A 176 29.60 -8.87 20.92
N GLY A 177 29.21 -9.64 19.90
CA GLY A 177 29.52 -11.08 19.79
C GLY A 177 30.49 -11.50 18.70
N ASP A 178 30.86 -10.62 17.75
CA ASP A 178 31.61 -11.03 16.55
C ASP A 178 33.02 -10.39 16.44
N ALA A 179 33.55 -9.88 17.56
CA ALA A 179 34.93 -9.41 17.64
C ALA A 179 35.76 -10.35 18.51
N GLU A 180 36.05 -11.54 17.99
CA GLU A 180 37.26 -12.30 18.35
C GLU A 180 38.38 -12.02 17.34
#